data_AF-A0A5C7R4S9-F1
#
_entry.id   AF-A0A5C7R4S9-F1
#
_cell.length_a   1.000
_cell.length_b   1.000
_cell.length_c   1.000
_cell.angle_alpha   90.00
_cell.angle_beta   90.00
_cell.angle_gamma   90.00
#
_symmetry.space_group_name_H-M   'P 1'
#
loop_
_entity.id
_entity.type
_entity.pdbx_description
1 polymer ?
#
loop_
_entity_poly.entity_id
_entity_poly.type
_entity_poly.pdbx_seq_one_letter_code
_entity_poly.pdbx_strand_id
1 'polypeptide(L)' 'MQVVEMNTKMDTNVFDLQAFYGAALVDEQGREIPITEEMIVDACDELMKLWHFPMTKAA' A
#
# COMPACT_ATOMS: atom_id res chain seq x y z
N MET A 1 15.18 -23.24 -12.49
CA MET A 1 14.79 -21.88 -12.08
C MET A 1 14.09 -21.24 -13.28
N GLN A 2 12.76 -21.23 -13.29
CA GLN A 2 11.99 -20.66 -14.40
C GLN A 2 11.82 -19.16 -14.11
N VAL A 3 12.40 -18.32 -14.96
CA VAL A 3 12.21 -16.87 -14.88
C VAL A 3 10.87 -16.57 -15.54
N VAL A 4 9.89 -16.17 -14.74
CA VAL A 4 8.58 -15.78 -15.26
C VAL A 4 8.71 -14.34 -15.75
N GLU A 5 8.62 -14.13 -17.06
CA GLU A 5 8.66 -12.80 -17.67
C GLU A 5 7.39 -12.03 -17.30
N MET A 6 7.55 -10.94 -16.54
CA MET A 6 6.48 -9.97 -16.30
C MET A 6 6.24 -9.17 -17.58
N ASN A 7 5.16 -9.50 -18.27
CA ASN A 7 4.73 -8.83 -19.48
C ASN A 7 4.00 -7.53 -19.09
N THR A 8 4.71 -6.41 -18.98
CA THR A 8 4.11 -5.09 -18.70
C THR A 8 3.44 -4.54 -19.95
N LYS A 9 2.22 -5.00 -20.23
CA LYS A 9 1.31 -4.32 -21.15
C LYS A 9 0.66 -3.16 -20.41
N MET A 10 1.13 -1.95 -20.68
CA MET A 10 0.49 -0.70 -20.30
C MET A 10 -0.67 -0.44 -21.26
N ASP A 11 -1.83 -1.05 -21.01
CA ASP A 11 -3.04 -0.75 -21.75
C ASP A 11 -3.63 0.57 -21.24
N THR A 12 -3.33 1.64 -21.98
CA THR A 12 -4.00 2.94 -21.92
C THR A 12 -5.50 2.79 -22.16
N ASN A 13 -6.30 3.24 -21.17
CA ASN A 13 -7.77 3.31 -21.07
C ASN A 13 -8.46 2.17 -20.31
N VAL A 14 -8.40 2.20 -18.97
CA VAL A 14 -9.21 1.34 -18.08
C VAL A 14 -9.82 2.18 -16.97
N PHE A 15 -10.87 2.95 -17.29
CA PHE A 15 -11.71 3.58 -16.26
C PHE A 15 -12.89 2.69 -15.82
N ASP A 16 -13.01 1.47 -16.33
CA ASP A 16 -14.00 0.54 -15.77
C ASP A 16 -13.68 -0.92 -16.13
N LEU A 17 -13.56 -1.75 -15.08
CA LEU A 17 -13.93 -3.17 -14.97
C LEU A 17 -13.05 -3.86 -13.91
N GLN A 18 -13.55 -3.87 -12.68
CA GLN A 18 -12.93 -4.46 -11.47
C GLN A 18 -11.56 -3.86 -11.15
N ALA A 19 -11.56 -2.80 -10.33
CA ALA A 19 -10.35 -2.39 -9.62
C ALA A 19 -9.84 -3.59 -8.80
N PHE A 20 -8.95 -4.37 -9.40
CA PHE A 20 -8.20 -5.41 -8.72
C PHE A 20 -7.23 -4.68 -7.79
N TYR A 21 -7.69 -4.40 -6.58
CA TYR A 21 -6.81 -3.98 -5.51
C TYR A 21 -5.98 -5.21 -5.15
N GLY A 22 -4.74 -5.29 -5.65
CA GLY A 22 -3.86 -6.44 -5.42
C GLY A 22 -3.60 -6.77 -3.94
N ALA A 23 -4.08 -5.92 -3.02
CA ALA A 23 -4.20 -6.16 -1.60
C ALA A 23 -5.42 -5.41 -1.01
N ALA A 24 -6.00 -5.96 0.05
CA ALA A 24 -7.07 -5.35 0.85
C ALA A 24 -6.81 -5.62 2.35
N LEU A 25 -7.36 -4.78 3.23
CA LEU A 25 -7.43 -5.12 4.64
C LEU A 25 -8.54 -6.14 4.86
N VAL A 26 -8.38 -7.01 5.86
CA VAL A 26 -9.43 -7.97 6.24
C VAL A 26 -9.87 -7.65 7.66
N ASP A 27 -11.17 -7.46 7.86
CA ASP A 27 -11.72 -7.21 9.19
C ASP A 27 -12.03 -8.50 9.96
N GLU A 28 -12.50 -8.36 11.19
CA GLU A 28 -12.82 -9.48 12.09
C GLU A 28 -13.92 -10.41 11.55
N GLN A 29 -14.73 -9.93 10.61
CA GLN A 29 -15.80 -10.69 9.96
C GLN A 29 -15.33 -11.36 8.66
N GLY A 30 -14.05 -11.19 8.31
CA GLY A 30 -13.46 -11.70 7.08
C GLY A 30 -13.82 -10.87 5.84
N ARG A 31 -14.31 -9.63 6.00
CA ARG A 31 -14.65 -8.76 4.87
C ARG A 31 -13.40 -8.06 4.37
N GLU A 32 -13.24 -8.02 3.06
CA GLU A 32 -12.19 -7.27 2.40
C GLU A 32 -12.55 -5.78 2.31
N ILE A 33 -11.69 -4.94 2.85
CA ILE A 33 -11.79 -3.48 2.81
C ILE A 33 -10.68 -2.99 1.86
N PRO A 34 -11.02 -2.37 0.71
CA PRO A 34 -10.03 -1.81 -0.20
C PRO A 34 -9.15 -0.79 0.51
N ILE A 35 -7.85 -0.84 0.26
CA ILE A 35 -6.91 0.18 0.75
C ILE A 35 -7.10 1.42 -0.13
N THR A 36 -7.49 2.54 0.47
CA THR A 36 -7.65 3.82 -0.21
C THR A 36 -6.44 4.71 0.01
N GLU A 37 -6.32 5.76 -0.81
CA GLU A 37 -5.27 6.78 -0.64
C GLU A 37 -5.39 7.50 0.70
N GLU A 38 -6.61 7.84 1.13
CA GLU A 38 -6.88 8.48 2.43
C GLU A 38 -6.31 7.64 3.59
N MET A 39 -6.53 6.33 3.57
CA MET A 39 -6.00 5.43 4.60
C MET A 39 -4.47 5.42 4.65
N ILE A 40 -3.80 5.54 3.49
CA ILE A 40 -2.34 5.60 3.40
C ILE A 40 -1.83 6.93 3.98
N VAL A 41 -2.49 8.04 3.65
CA VAL A 41 -2.12 9.37 4.16
C VAL A 41 -2.25 9.41 5.68
N ASP A 42 -3.39 8.96 6.22
CA ASP A 42 -3.64 8.92 7.67
C ASP A 42 -2.58 8.07 8.39
N ALA A 43 -2.23 6.91 7.83
CA ALA A 43 -1.20 6.04 8.40
C ALA A 43 0.19 6.71 8.38
N CYS A 44 0.55 7.40 7.30
CA CYS A 44 1.80 8.14 7.21
C CYS A 44 1.86 9.28 8.23
N ASP A 45 0.75 10.00 8.42
CA ASP A 45 0.65 11.10 9.38
C ASP A 45 0.85 10.62 10.83
N GLU A 46 0.26 9.48 11.20
CA GLU A 46 0.49 8.88 12.53
C GLU A 46 1.95 8.41 12.70
N LEU A 47 2.52 7.79 11.67
CA LEU A 47 3.93 7.35 11.69
C LEU A 47 4.90 8.53 11.88
N MET A 48 4.64 9.67 11.24
CA MET A 48 5.46 10.87 11.39
C MET A 48 5.49 11.40 12.82
N LYS A 49 4.39 11.29 13.57
CA LYS A 49 4.34 11.70 15.00
C LYS A 49 5.23 10.84 15.88
N LEU A 50 5.33 9.55 15.55
CA LEU A 50 6.15 8.57 16.28
C LEU A 50 7.63 8.62 15.86
N TRP A 51 7.93 9.28 14.74
CA TRP A 51 9.27 9.38 14.22
C TRP A 51 10.13 10.32 15.08
N HIS A 52 11.18 9.77 15.67
CA HIS A 52 12.22 10.55 16.33
C HIS A 52 13.58 10.17 15.77
N PHE A 53 14.41 11.18 15.51
CA PHE A 53 15.78 10.96 15.10
C PHE A 53 16.54 10.31 16.27
N PRO A 54 17.30 9.22 16.04
CA PRO A 54 18.09 8.60 17.10
C PRO A 54 19.03 9.66 17.68
N MET A 55 18.89 9.93 18.99
CA MET A 55 19.68 10.94 19.67
C MET A 55 21.16 10.55 19.55
N THR A 56 21.97 11.43 18.95
CA THR A 56 23.41 11.25 18.83
C THR A 56 23.96 11.07 20.24
N LYS A 57 24.53 9.90 20.55
CA LYS A 57 25.27 9.74 21.80
C LYS A 57 26.37 10.80 21.82
N ALA A 58 26.35 11.65 22.84
CA ALA A 58 27.44 12.58 23.09
C ALA A 58 28.74 11.77 23.18
N ALA A 59 29.72 12.17 22.36
CA ALA A 59 31.05 11.56 22.32
C ALA A 59 31.83 11.85 23.61
#